data_AF-A0AAW1X2B3-F1
#
_entry.id   AF-A0AAW1X2B3-F1
#
_cell.length_a   1.000
_cell.length_b   1.000
_cell.length_c   1.000
_cell.angle_alpha   90.00
_cell.angle_beta   90.00
_cell.angle_gamma   90.00
#
_symmetry.space_group_name_H-M   'P 1'
#
loop_
_entity.id
_entity.type
_entity.pdbx_description
1 polymer ?
#
loop_
_entity_poly.entity_id
_entity_poly.type
_entity_poly.pdbx_seq_one_letter_code
_entity_poly.pdbx_strand_id
1 'polypeptide(L)'
;MLIILSLLLLLLLASPISTSGSQVNVWPKPRNFSWPEPQANPLSPNFNIISPDHRYLSSAAKRYRHLILSEHHRPLVNPSPSVRVNTSAPPLLTLAITVSDLTAPLHHGVDESYTLTIPTPEEPPV
;
A
#
# COMPACT_ATOMS: atom_id res chain seq x y z
N MET A 1 6.40 -29.15 40.79
CA MET A 1 6.35 -29.73 39.41
C MET A 1 5.01 -29.42 38.73
N LEU A 2 3.86 -29.81 39.28
CA LEU A 2 2.53 -29.56 38.67
C LEU A 2 2.21 -28.07 38.45
N ILE A 3 2.50 -27.22 39.44
CA ILE A 3 2.24 -25.76 39.37
C ILE A 3 3.08 -25.12 38.26
N ILE A 4 4.35 -25.49 38.16
CA ILE A 4 5.29 -25.01 37.13
C ILE A 4 4.82 -25.44 35.74
N LEU A 5 4.36 -26.70 35.61
CA LEU A 5 3.80 -27.21 34.35
C LEU A 5 2.52 -26.47 33.95
N SER A 6 1.65 -26.15 34.93
CA SER A 6 0.42 -25.37 34.67
C SER A 6 0.72 -23.92 34.26
N LEU A 7 1.73 -23.31 34.88
CA LEU A 7 2.14 -21.94 34.57
C LEU A 7 2.80 -21.87 33.19
N LEU A 8 3.61 -22.86 32.83
CA LEU A 8 4.21 -22.98 31.51
C LEU A 8 3.13 -23.19 30.43
N LEU A 9 2.13 -24.01 30.70
CA LEU A 9 1.00 -24.22 29.79
C LEU A 9 0.17 -22.94 29.60
N LEU A 10 -0.07 -22.18 30.67
CA LEU A 10 -0.76 -20.90 30.61
C LEU A 10 0.01 -19.85 29.79
N LEU A 11 1.34 -19.81 29.92
CA LEU A 11 2.21 -18.92 29.15
C LEU A 11 2.25 -19.29 27.66
N LEU A 12 2.22 -20.59 27.32
CA LEU A 12 2.17 -21.06 25.94
C LEU A 12 0.83 -20.71 25.27
N LEU A 13 -0.29 -20.82 26.00
CA LEU A 13 -1.63 -20.46 25.55
C LEU A 13 -1.85 -18.95 25.43
N ALA A 14 -1.04 -18.13 26.12
CA ALA A 14 -1.09 -16.67 26.06
C ALA A 14 -0.32 -16.06 24.87
N SER A 15 0.27 -16.90 24.01
CA SER A 15 0.99 -16.41 22.83
C SER A 15 0.01 -15.66 21.91
N PRO A 16 0.23 -14.36 21.62
CA PRO A 16 -0.64 -13.64 20.71
C PRO A 16 -0.55 -14.28 19.33
N ILE A 17 -1.71 -14.65 18.78
CA ILE A 17 -1.82 -15.06 17.38
C ILE A 17 -1.54 -13.81 16.55
N SER A 18 -0.34 -13.70 15.99
CA SER A 18 0.00 -12.67 15.01
C SER A 18 -0.86 -12.92 13.77
N THR A 19 -1.91 -12.11 13.59
CA THR A 19 -2.74 -12.15 12.40
C THR A 19 -1.92 -11.58 11.24
N SER A 20 -1.42 -12.46 10.37
CA SER A 20 -0.74 -12.08 9.13
C SER A 20 -1.73 -11.65 8.04
N GLY A 21 -2.74 -10.87 8.40
CA GLY A 21 -3.65 -10.22 7.46
C GLY A 21 -3.01 -8.93 6.98
N SER A 22 -3.04 -8.66 5.67
CA SER A 22 -2.58 -7.37 5.12
C SER A 22 -3.22 -6.22 5.89
N GLN A 23 -2.42 -5.40 6.56
CA GLN A 23 -2.90 -4.32 7.44
C GLN A 23 -3.52 -3.14 6.68
N VAL A 24 -3.53 -3.21 5.35
CA VAL A 24 -4.18 -2.29 4.43
C VAL A 24 -5.30 -3.00 3.67
N ASN A 25 -6.44 -2.31 3.55
CA ASN A 25 -7.61 -2.80 2.84
C ASN A 25 -7.49 -2.51 1.35
N VAL A 26 -6.93 -3.48 0.61
CA VAL A 26 -6.91 -3.49 -0.86
C VAL A 26 -7.96 -4.46 -1.40
N TRP A 27 -8.72 -4.03 -2.41
CA TRP A 27 -9.71 -4.83 -3.12
C TRP A 27 -9.69 -4.56 -4.64
N PRO A 28 -9.63 -5.60 -5.50
CA PRO A 28 -9.35 -6.99 -5.19
C PRO A 28 -7.94 -7.18 -4.59
N LYS A 29 -7.70 -8.32 -3.94
CA LYS A 29 -6.36 -8.60 -3.39
C LYS A 29 -5.34 -8.80 -4.53
N PRO A 30 -4.19 -8.10 -4.50
CA PRO A 30 -3.15 -8.31 -5.50
C PRO A 30 -2.63 -9.76 -5.50
N ARG A 31 -2.18 -10.24 -6.66
CA ARG A 31 -1.56 -11.57 -6.77
C ARG A 31 -0.27 -11.69 -5.97
N ASN A 32 0.50 -10.60 -5.92
CA ASN A 32 1.71 -10.50 -5.13
C ASN A 32 1.63 -9.22 -4.30
N PHE A 33 1.81 -9.34 -2.99
CA PHE A 33 1.73 -8.22 -2.05
C PHE A 33 2.83 -8.38 -1.00
N SER A 34 3.75 -7.41 -0.95
CA SER A 34 4.84 -7.37 0.01
C SER A 34 4.83 -6.02 0.73
N TRP A 35 4.74 -6.06 2.04
CA TRP A 35 4.83 -4.88 2.92
C TRP A 35 5.45 -5.31 4.26
N PRO A 36 6.74 -5.69 4.27
CA PRO A 36 7.38 -6.37 5.41
C PRO A 36 7.45 -5.49 6.64
N GLU A 37 7.62 -4.18 6.45
CA GLU A 37 7.63 -3.17 7.51
C GLU A 37 6.49 -2.18 7.24
N PRO A 38 5.30 -2.38 7.85
CA PRO A 38 4.15 -1.54 7.60
C PRO A 38 4.36 -0.10 8.06
N GLN A 39 4.82 0.74 7.14
CA GLN A 39 5.03 2.17 7.34
C GLN A 39 4.25 2.98 6.31
N ALA A 40 3.61 4.04 6.78
CA ALA A 40 2.97 5.03 5.93
C ALA A 40 3.84 6.29 5.82
N ASN A 41 4.15 6.70 4.59
CA ASN A 41 4.84 7.95 4.30
C ASN A 41 3.80 9.08 4.10
N PRO A 42 4.12 10.33 4.49
CA PRO A 42 3.24 11.45 4.24
C PRO A 42 3.11 11.70 2.73
N LEU A 43 1.96 12.20 2.30
CA LEU A 43 1.73 12.62 0.92
C LEU A 43 1.89 14.14 0.84
N SER A 44 2.58 14.62 -0.20
CA SER A 44 2.69 16.06 -0.42
C SER A 44 1.36 16.67 -0.86
N PRO A 45 0.97 17.87 -0.38
CA PRO A 45 -0.17 18.61 -0.93
C PRO A 45 -0.05 18.90 -2.43
N ASN A 46 1.19 18.94 -2.94
CA ASN A 46 1.51 19.13 -4.35
C ASN A 46 1.74 17.80 -5.08
N PHE A 47 1.28 16.68 -4.54
CA PHE A 47 1.44 15.36 -5.15
C PHE A 47 0.92 15.36 -6.60
N ASN A 48 1.66 14.67 -7.46
CA ASN A 48 1.36 14.60 -8.88
C ASN A 48 1.39 13.15 -9.40
N ILE A 49 0.65 12.90 -10.46
CA ILE A 49 0.70 11.64 -11.21
C ILE A 49 1.20 11.96 -12.60
N ILE A 50 2.37 11.42 -12.97
CA ILE A 50 2.95 11.57 -14.30
C ILE A 50 2.64 10.29 -15.09
N SER A 51 2.06 10.45 -16.28
CA SER A 51 1.76 9.35 -17.19
C SER A 51 2.24 9.68 -18.60
N PRO A 52 2.37 8.68 -19.50
CA PRO A 52 2.57 8.92 -20.92
C PRO A 52 1.44 9.79 -21.50
N ASP A 53 1.75 10.52 -22.58
CA ASP A 53 0.75 11.32 -23.28
C ASP A 53 -0.23 10.41 -24.03
N HIS A 54 -1.36 10.13 -23.38
CA HIS A 54 -2.39 9.26 -23.92
C HIS A 54 -3.74 9.69 -23.36
N ARG A 55 -4.74 9.87 -24.23
CA ARG A 55 -6.04 10.45 -23.87
C ARG A 55 -6.70 9.82 -22.64
N TYR A 56 -6.56 8.50 -22.48
CA TYR A 56 -7.15 7.76 -21.36
C TYR A 56 -6.30 7.85 -20.09
N LEU A 57 -4.96 7.80 -20.23
CA LEU A 57 -4.04 7.87 -19.10
C LEU A 57 -4.00 9.28 -18.50
N SER A 58 -3.91 10.31 -19.32
CA SER A 58 -3.91 11.72 -18.88
C SER A 58 -5.21 12.06 -18.14
N SER A 59 -6.35 11.57 -18.66
CA SER A 59 -7.64 11.72 -17.99
C SER A 59 -7.69 10.95 -16.66
N ALA A 60 -7.20 9.70 -16.63
CA ALA A 60 -7.15 8.89 -15.41
C ALA A 60 -6.23 9.49 -14.34
N ALA A 61 -5.02 9.92 -14.71
CA ALA A 61 -4.07 10.58 -13.83
C ALA A 61 -4.69 11.81 -13.17
N LYS A 62 -5.38 12.66 -13.93
CA LYS A 62 -6.07 13.84 -13.39
C LYS A 62 -7.18 13.45 -12.40
N ARG A 63 -8.01 12.45 -12.74
CA ARG A 63 -9.10 11.97 -11.87
C ARG A 63 -8.56 11.39 -10.57
N TYR A 64 -7.60 10.47 -10.62
CA TYR A 64 -7.04 9.82 -9.43
C TYR A 64 -6.23 10.76 -8.57
N ARG A 65 -5.49 11.71 -9.17
CA ARG A 65 -4.83 12.77 -8.39
C ARG A 65 -5.85 13.56 -7.57
N HIS A 66 -6.98 13.92 -8.16
CA HIS A 66 -8.03 14.63 -7.44
C HIS A 66 -8.58 13.78 -6.29
N LEU A 67 -8.96 12.52 -6.56
CA LEU A 67 -9.51 11.60 -5.55
C LEU A 67 -8.55 11.42 -4.36
N ILE A 68 -7.26 11.21 -4.62
CA ILE A 68 -6.24 11.03 -3.58
C ILE A 68 -6.11 12.28 -2.71
N LEU A 69 -6.05 13.47 -3.31
CA LEU A 69 -5.88 14.73 -2.57
C LEU A 69 -7.15 15.17 -1.86
N SER A 70 -8.32 14.73 -2.33
CA SER A 70 -9.62 14.99 -1.72
C SER A 70 -10.12 13.84 -0.85
N GLU A 71 -9.25 12.87 -0.49
CA GLU A 71 -9.66 11.74 0.32
C GLU A 71 -9.92 12.20 1.76
N HIS A 72 -11.07 11.82 2.30
CA HIS A 72 -11.50 12.18 3.66
C HIS A 72 -11.96 10.95 4.46
N HIS A 73 -11.50 9.76 4.06
CA HIS A 73 -11.85 8.51 4.72
C HIS A 73 -11.54 8.59 6.22
N ARG A 74 -12.57 8.36 7.03
CA ARG A 74 -12.47 8.23 8.48
C ARG A 74 -12.69 6.77 8.84
N PRO A 75 -11.62 6.04 9.22
CA PRO A 75 -11.75 4.64 9.60
C PRO A 75 -12.76 4.47 10.74
N LEU A 76 -13.70 3.54 10.60
CA LEU A 76 -14.64 3.18 11.67
C LEU A 76 -13.95 2.41 12.80
N VAL A 77 -12.88 1.69 12.47
CA VAL A 77 -12.00 1.00 13.40
C VAL A 77 -10.65 1.69 13.34
N ASN A 78 -10.02 1.89 14.50
CA ASN A 78 -8.68 2.46 14.56
C ASN A 78 -7.73 1.66 13.66
N PRO A 79 -6.87 2.34 12.87
CA PRO A 79 -5.84 1.66 12.10
C PRO A 79 -5.03 0.74 13.00
N SER A 80 -4.58 -0.38 12.45
CA SER A 80 -3.79 -1.36 13.22
C SER A 80 -2.60 -0.66 13.88
N PRO A 81 -2.36 -0.86 15.19
CA PRO A 81 -1.25 -0.21 15.91
C PRO A 81 0.13 -0.59 15.37
N SER A 82 0.19 -1.61 14.52
CA SER A 82 1.39 -2.07 13.83
C SER A 82 1.79 -1.21 12.63
N VAL A 83 0.88 -0.38 12.07
CA VAL A 83 1.22 0.54 10.98
C VAL A 83 1.78 1.82 11.56
N ARG A 84 3.05 2.11 11.28
CA ARG A 84 3.73 3.31 11.76
C ARG A 84 3.61 4.44 10.75
N VAL A 85 3.10 5.60 11.16
CA VAL A 85 3.17 6.80 10.32
C VAL A 85 4.54 7.44 10.54
N ASN A 86 5.39 7.43 9.52
CA ASN A 86 6.72 8.04 9.61
C ASN A 86 6.64 9.51 9.19
N THR A 87 6.36 10.37 10.15
CA THR A 87 6.27 11.82 9.95
C THR A 87 7.62 12.48 9.67
N SER A 88 8.73 11.78 9.90
CA SER A 88 10.09 12.26 9.61
C SER A 88 10.54 11.95 8.18
N ALA A 89 9.86 11.03 7.49
CA ALA A 89 10.15 10.70 6.09
C ALA A 89 9.77 11.87 5.17
N PRO A 90 10.55 12.10 4.09
CA PRO A 90 10.15 13.06 3.07
C PRO A 90 8.81 12.65 2.45
N PRO A 91 7.89 13.60 2.21
CA PRO A 91 6.59 13.27 1.65
C PRO A 91 6.71 12.79 0.21
N LEU A 92 5.87 11.83 -0.16
CA LEU A 92 5.76 11.36 -1.52
C LEU A 92 5.28 12.49 -2.42
N LEU A 93 6.07 12.79 -3.47
CA LEU A 93 5.82 13.90 -4.39
C LEU A 93 5.14 13.46 -5.68
N THR A 94 5.47 12.26 -6.18
CA THR A 94 5.06 11.85 -7.52
C THR A 94 4.84 10.36 -7.61
N LEU A 95 3.77 9.97 -8.31
CA LEU A 95 3.59 8.64 -8.88
C LEU A 95 3.91 8.71 -10.37
N ALA A 96 4.95 7.99 -10.80
CA ALA A 96 5.30 7.86 -12.20
C ALA A 96 4.68 6.57 -12.77
N ILE A 97 3.93 6.70 -13.85
CA ILE A 97 3.32 5.58 -14.58
C ILE A 97 4.12 5.35 -15.85
N THR A 98 4.54 4.11 -16.07
CA THR A 98 5.12 3.63 -17.31
C THR A 98 4.21 2.56 -17.90
N VAL A 99 4.09 2.53 -19.22
CA VAL A 99 3.23 1.58 -19.94
C VAL A 99 4.06 0.98 -21.08
N SER A 100 4.08 -0.34 -21.17
CA SER A 100 4.85 -1.08 -22.17
C SER A 100 4.23 -0.99 -23.57
N ASP A 101 2.91 -1.05 -23.66
CA ASP A 101 2.15 -0.95 -24.92
C ASP A 101 1.02 0.08 -24.81
N LEU A 102 1.20 1.23 -25.45
CA LEU A 102 0.19 2.29 -25.51
C LEU A 102 -0.89 2.05 -26.59
N THR A 103 -0.73 1.01 -27.40
CA THR A 103 -1.62 0.68 -28.52
C THR A 103 -2.51 -0.53 -28.25
N ALA A 104 -2.41 -1.10 -27.05
CA ALA A 104 -3.19 -2.26 -26.64
C ALA A 104 -4.71 -2.03 -26.85
N PRO A 105 -5.42 -2.96 -27.51
CA PRO A 105 -6.83 -2.81 -27.82
C PRO A 105 -7.72 -3.06 -26.58
N LEU A 106 -8.93 -2.51 -26.57
CA LEU A 106 -9.89 -2.70 -25.46
C LEU A 106 -10.70 -4.00 -25.61
N HIS A 107 -10.03 -5.15 -25.51
CA HIS A 107 -10.64 -6.47 -25.72
C HIS A 107 -10.22 -7.45 -24.62
N HIS A 108 -10.92 -8.59 -24.52
CA HIS A 108 -10.52 -9.64 -23.59
C HIS A 108 -9.13 -10.21 -23.95
N GLY A 109 -8.38 -10.65 -22.93
CA GLY A 109 -7.07 -11.29 -23.11
C GLY A 109 -5.90 -10.33 -23.29
N VAL A 110 -6.12 -9.01 -23.15
CA VAL A 110 -5.01 -8.07 -23.00
C VAL A 110 -4.31 -8.23 -21.66
N ASP A 111 -3.03 -7.86 -21.62
CA ASP A 111 -2.24 -7.89 -20.39
C ASP A 111 -2.55 -6.67 -19.53
N GLU A 112 -3.24 -6.90 -18.41
CA GLU A 112 -3.55 -5.89 -17.38
C GLU A 112 -2.60 -5.97 -16.17
N SER A 113 -1.50 -6.72 -16.29
CA SER A 113 -0.52 -6.89 -15.21
C SER A 113 0.20 -5.59 -14.93
N TYR A 114 0.42 -5.29 -13.65
CA TYR A 114 1.17 -4.12 -13.22
C TYR A 114 2.03 -4.43 -12.00
N THR A 115 3.03 -3.58 -11.77
CA THR A 115 3.82 -3.54 -10.53
C THR A 115 3.69 -2.16 -9.93
N LEU A 116 3.42 -2.09 -8.62
CA LEU A 116 3.39 -0.85 -7.84
C LEU A 116 4.44 -0.95 -6.74
N THR A 117 5.38 0.00 -6.76
CA THR A 117 6.41 0.13 -5.73
C THR A 117 6.24 1.46 -5.03
N ILE A 118 6.21 1.44 -3.70
CA ILE A 118 6.22 2.64 -2.86
C ILE A 118 7.57 2.66 -2.15
N PRO A 119 8.40 3.72 -2.33
CA PRO A 119 9.72 3.76 -1.74
C PRO A 119 9.63 3.81 -0.21
N THR A 120 10.44 3.00 0.46
CA THR A 120 10.72 3.14 1.87
C THR A 120 11.79 4.22 2.05
N PRO A 121 11.77 4.99 3.16
CA PRO A 121 12.78 6.04 3.39
C PRO A 121 14.22 5.52 3.50
N GLU A 122 14.41 4.21 3.69
CA GLU A 122 15.72 3.59 3.90
C GLU A 122 16.33 2.99 2.62
N GLU A 123 15.62 3.00 1.48
CA GLU A 123 16.12 2.44 0.22
C GLU A 123 16.19 3.51 -0.89
N PRO A 124 17.39 3.85 -1.40
CA PRO A 124 17.51 4.75 -2.54
C PRO A 124 17.05 4.06 -3.83
N PRO A 125 16.50 4.81 -4.81
CA PRO A 125 16.08 4.24 -6.08
C PRO A 125 17.29 3.71 -6.87
N VAL A 126 17.17 2.48 -7.38
CA VAL A 126 18.08 1.86 -8.36
C VAL A 126 17.62 2.18 -9.78
#